data_AF-A0A9P1C074-F1
#
_entry.id   AF-A0A9P1C074-F1
#
_cell.length_a   1.000
_cell.length_b   1.000
_cell.length_c   1.000
_cell.angle_alpha   90.00
_cell.angle_beta   90.00
_cell.angle_gamma   90.00
#
_symmetry.space_group_name_H-M   'P 1'
#
loop_
_entity.id
_entity.type
_entity.pdbx_description
1 polymer ?
#
loop_
_entity_poly.entity_id
_entity_poly.type
_entity_poly.pdbx_seq_one_letter_code
_entity_poly.pdbx_strand_id
1 'polypeptide(L)'
;MRLRAAASIDKLHLCKATAAVDFLWPIHVSKVPLSTQAADSLEPAAFGEELARVALEGFEEYVNKTLPMEMEFDKQFADEFHAADHSRVNLAFRRWQKRVFAEQNRDIYPANGALDILESGPNPDFIAGITKGAAPLKEINYTWPGLYENSSFRKLRQHINTLAKLYLKRSGHPTSELPKTFRVFIWVEVFRKGDSLRPLAHTDGGFLMGRYWPQLKKNALKFNFEDPRGINPPFGKTHTHNVEEGSLTMFPSWASHFITPNMKSRTAVSYVFIVYPEGGNVLDFEDDRTGNIQVSETLKLKKICQMI
;
A
#
# COMPACT_ATOMS: atom_id res chain seq x y z
N MET A 1 -29.35 -42.20 56.53
CA MET A 1 -28.14 -41.39 56.79
C MET A 1 -26.95 -42.34 56.67
N ARG A 2 -26.29 -42.51 55.52
CA ARG A 2 -25.22 -41.67 54.97
C ARG A 2 -24.98 -42.15 53.52
N LEU A 3 -24.95 -41.19 52.61
CA LEU A 3 -24.73 -41.37 51.18
C LEU A 3 -23.31 -40.88 50.83
N ARG A 4 -22.70 -41.59 49.86
CA ARG A 4 -21.60 -41.19 48.96
C ARG A 4 -20.17 -41.23 49.54
N ALA A 5 -19.48 -42.32 49.22
CA ALA A 5 -18.05 -42.30 48.97
C ALA A 5 -17.81 -41.56 47.64
N ALA A 6 -17.22 -40.37 47.70
CA ALA A 6 -16.70 -39.68 46.53
C ALA A 6 -15.41 -40.39 46.12
N ALA A 7 -15.42 -41.09 44.98
CA ALA A 7 -14.20 -41.57 44.36
C ALA A 7 -13.34 -40.35 43.99
N SER A 8 -12.16 -40.24 44.60
CA SER A 8 -11.10 -39.32 44.19
C SER A 8 -10.75 -39.65 42.74
N ILE A 9 -11.16 -38.80 41.80
CA ILE A 9 -10.67 -38.85 40.43
C ILE A 9 -9.23 -38.36 40.50
N ASP A 10 -8.32 -39.32 40.69
CA ASP A 10 -6.89 -39.06 40.74
C ASP A 10 -6.41 -38.44 39.42
N LYS A 11 -5.79 -37.27 39.60
CA LYS A 11 -4.85 -36.56 38.71
C LYS A 11 -4.70 -37.15 37.30
N LEU A 12 -5.66 -36.85 36.43
CA LEU A 12 -5.49 -36.97 34.98
C LEU A 12 -4.20 -36.26 34.55
N HIS A 13 -3.19 -37.02 34.15
CA HIS A 13 -1.96 -36.49 33.56
C HIS A 13 -2.31 -35.88 32.19
N LEU A 14 -2.41 -34.55 32.18
CA LEU A 14 -2.64 -33.77 30.97
C LEU A 14 -1.35 -33.76 30.15
N CYS A 15 -1.28 -34.60 29.11
CA CYS A 15 -0.28 -34.44 28.07
C CYS A 15 -0.56 -33.16 27.30
N LYS A 16 0.31 -32.15 27.43
CA LYS A 16 0.30 -30.97 26.56
C LYS A 16 0.91 -31.37 25.22
N ALA A 17 0.08 -31.51 24.19
CA ALA A 17 0.56 -31.43 22.82
C ALA A 17 0.57 -29.96 22.40
N THR A 18 1.65 -29.53 21.76
CA THR A 18 1.73 -28.25 21.06
C THR A 18 1.61 -28.58 19.58
N ALA A 19 0.54 -28.14 18.93
CA ALA A 19 0.49 -28.13 17.47
C ALA A 19 0.92 -26.73 16.99
N ALA A 20 1.70 -26.69 15.90
CA ALA A 20 1.92 -25.48 15.12
C ALA A 20 0.98 -25.56 13.90
N VAL A 21 0.27 -24.46 13.61
CA VAL A 21 -0.58 -24.33 12.42
C VAL A 21 -0.02 -23.21 11.59
N ASP A 22 0.56 -23.53 10.44
CA ASP A 22 1.09 -22.52 9.53
C ASP A 22 0.06 -22.24 8.44
N PHE A 23 -0.45 -20.99 8.38
CA PHE A 23 -1.26 -20.56 7.23
C PHE A 23 -0.30 -20.09 6.15
N LEU A 24 -0.20 -20.84 5.07
CA LEU A 24 0.82 -20.55 4.06
C LEU A 24 0.54 -19.24 3.29
N TRP A 25 -0.68 -18.67 3.31
CA TRP A 25 -1.04 -17.51 2.45
C TRP A 25 -2.18 -16.57 2.94
N PRO A 26 -2.22 -16.06 4.19
CA PRO A 26 -3.13 -14.96 4.51
C PRO A 26 -2.51 -13.62 4.07
N ILE A 27 -3.20 -12.88 3.20
CA ILE A 27 -2.83 -11.46 2.96
C ILE A 27 -3.32 -10.66 4.16
N HIS A 28 -2.40 -10.07 4.93
CA HIS A 28 -2.77 -9.14 6.00
C HIS A 28 -3.16 -7.79 5.40
N VAL A 29 -4.45 -7.52 5.35
CA VAL A 29 -4.98 -6.20 4.98
C VAL A 29 -5.45 -5.49 6.25
N SER A 30 -4.81 -4.38 6.59
CA SER A 30 -5.22 -3.50 7.69
C SER A 30 -6.04 -2.33 7.16
N LYS A 31 -7.18 -2.04 7.78
CA LYS A 31 -7.99 -0.84 7.51
C LYS A 31 -8.06 0.02 8.77
N VAL A 32 -7.79 1.31 8.62
CA VAL A 32 -7.76 2.29 9.70
C VAL A 32 -8.71 3.44 9.35
N PRO A 33 -9.66 3.82 10.22
CA PRO A 33 -10.46 5.02 10.04
C PRO A 33 -9.58 6.25 10.32
N LEU A 34 -8.90 6.76 9.28
CA LEU A 34 -7.98 7.89 9.47
C LEU A 34 -8.75 9.21 9.65
N SER A 35 -9.73 9.49 8.79
CA SER A 35 -10.50 10.76 8.77
C SER A 35 -11.95 10.52 8.32
N THR A 36 -12.52 9.42 8.77
CA THR A 36 -13.91 9.09 8.44
C THR A 36 -14.87 9.96 9.26
N GLN A 37 -16.17 9.84 9.02
CA GLN A 37 -17.18 10.49 9.87
C GLN A 37 -17.38 9.79 11.23
N ALA A 38 -16.73 8.64 11.46
CA ALA A 38 -16.82 7.94 12.72
C ALA A 38 -16.10 8.70 13.84
N ALA A 39 -16.69 8.67 15.03
CA ALA A 39 -16.20 9.41 16.21
C ALA A 39 -14.81 8.95 16.69
N ASP A 40 -14.39 7.74 16.33
CA ASP A 40 -13.11 7.12 16.66
C ASP A 40 -12.05 7.30 15.56
N SER A 41 -12.28 8.19 14.57
CA SER A 41 -11.27 8.51 13.56
C SER A 41 -10.07 9.23 14.18
N LEU A 42 -8.86 8.95 13.66
CA LEU A 42 -7.62 9.55 14.17
C LEU A 42 -7.51 11.06 13.86
N GLU A 43 -8.21 11.52 12.82
CA GLU A 43 -8.26 12.88 12.34
C GLU A 43 -9.72 13.28 12.04
N PRO A 44 -10.06 14.58 12.08
CA PRO A 44 -11.36 15.06 11.65
C PRO A 44 -11.55 14.92 10.12
N ALA A 45 -12.79 14.87 9.63
CA ALA A 45 -13.09 14.80 8.19
C ALA A 45 -12.44 15.94 7.36
N ALA A 46 -12.34 17.15 7.94
CA ALA A 46 -11.67 18.30 7.33
C ALA A 46 -10.20 18.03 6.93
N PHE A 47 -9.53 17.08 7.60
CA PHE A 47 -8.19 16.62 7.23
C PHE A 47 -8.18 15.99 5.83
N GLY A 48 -9.16 15.13 5.55
CA GLY A 48 -9.32 14.49 4.25
C GLY A 48 -9.78 15.47 3.17
N GLU A 49 -10.70 16.37 3.50
CA GLU A 49 -11.18 17.40 2.57
C GLU A 49 -10.03 18.29 2.07
N GLU A 50 -9.15 18.73 2.97
CA GLU A 50 -7.98 19.54 2.63
C GLU A 50 -6.98 18.77 1.75
N LEU A 51 -6.69 17.50 2.08
CA LEU A 51 -5.82 16.66 1.28
C LEU A 51 -6.41 16.35 -0.10
N ALA A 52 -7.72 16.16 -0.20
CA ALA A 52 -8.40 15.99 -1.49
C ALA A 52 -8.30 17.25 -2.35
N ARG A 53 -8.46 18.44 -1.75
CA ARG A 53 -8.33 19.73 -2.44
C ARG A 53 -6.93 19.90 -3.03
N VAL A 54 -5.88 19.76 -2.21
CA VAL A 54 -4.47 19.87 -2.65
C VAL A 54 -4.14 18.90 -3.78
N ALA A 55 -4.60 17.65 -3.65
CA ALA A 55 -4.41 16.62 -4.67
C ALA A 55 -5.07 16.98 -6.00
N LEU A 56 -6.31 17.46 -5.98
CA LEU A 56 -7.06 17.84 -7.18
C LEU A 56 -6.45 19.08 -7.86
N GLU A 57 -6.04 20.09 -7.08
CA GLU A 57 -5.37 21.27 -7.62
C GLU A 57 -4.07 20.93 -8.35
N GLY A 58 -3.21 20.11 -7.73
CA GLY A 58 -1.96 19.69 -8.36
C GLY A 58 -2.17 18.75 -9.56
N PHE A 59 -3.20 17.90 -9.52
CA PHE A 59 -3.55 17.06 -10.67
C PHE A 59 -4.05 17.90 -11.86
N GLU A 60 -4.93 18.87 -11.62
CA GLU A 60 -5.41 19.77 -12.68
C GLU A 60 -4.27 20.63 -13.24
N GLU A 61 -3.37 21.14 -12.39
CA GLU A 61 -2.19 21.87 -12.86
C GLU A 61 -1.28 20.98 -13.72
N TYR A 62 -1.02 19.75 -13.28
CA TYR A 62 -0.24 18.79 -14.06
C TYR A 62 -0.87 18.50 -15.43
N VAL A 63 -2.15 18.13 -15.45
CA VAL A 63 -2.84 17.75 -16.68
C VAL A 63 -2.93 18.91 -17.67
N ASN A 64 -3.19 20.13 -17.20
CA ASN A 64 -3.45 21.26 -18.07
C ASN A 64 -2.17 22.02 -18.48
N LYS A 65 -1.08 21.92 -17.72
CA LYS A 65 0.17 22.67 -17.99
C LYS A 65 1.36 21.76 -18.22
N THR A 66 1.67 20.87 -17.27
CA THR A 66 2.91 20.10 -17.28
C THR A 66 2.90 18.95 -18.27
N LEU A 67 1.82 18.16 -18.31
CA LEU A 67 1.71 16.99 -19.18
C LEU A 67 1.86 17.35 -20.67
N PRO A 68 1.20 18.40 -21.21
CA PRO A 68 1.44 18.86 -22.58
C PRO A 68 2.92 19.16 -22.86
N MET A 69 3.62 19.81 -21.93
CA MET A 69 5.05 20.10 -22.06
C MET A 69 5.90 18.83 -22.02
N GLU A 70 5.60 17.88 -21.11
CA GLU A 70 6.30 16.58 -21.07
C GLU A 70 6.15 15.84 -22.41
N MET A 71 4.96 15.82 -23.01
CA MET A 71 4.73 15.20 -24.32
C MET A 71 5.38 15.99 -25.48
N GLU A 72 5.53 17.30 -25.34
CA GLU A 72 6.23 18.11 -26.32
C GLU A 72 7.73 17.79 -26.36
N PHE A 73 8.38 17.73 -25.19
CA PHE A 73 9.82 17.56 -25.06
C PHE A 73 10.28 16.10 -25.09
N ASP A 74 9.44 15.15 -24.64
CA ASP A 74 9.74 13.72 -24.61
C ASP A 74 8.80 12.95 -25.57
N LYS A 75 9.22 12.84 -26.83
CA LYS A 75 8.41 12.19 -27.89
C LYS A 75 8.18 10.71 -27.64
N GLN A 76 9.16 10.02 -27.07
CA GLN A 76 9.01 8.62 -26.69
C GLN A 76 7.90 8.48 -25.64
N PHE A 77 7.91 9.32 -24.61
CA PHE A 77 6.85 9.34 -23.61
C PHE A 77 5.48 9.68 -24.20
N ALA A 78 5.40 10.61 -25.16
CA ALA A 78 4.16 10.92 -25.85
C ALA A 78 3.57 9.70 -26.57
N ASP A 79 4.41 8.94 -27.29
CA ASP A 79 3.99 7.72 -27.99
C ASP A 79 3.47 6.66 -27.00
N GLU A 80 4.19 6.45 -25.89
CA GLU A 80 3.79 5.54 -24.80
C GLU A 80 2.46 5.98 -24.16
N PHE A 81 2.28 7.28 -23.91
CA PHE A 81 1.07 7.84 -23.34
C PHE A 81 -0.15 7.64 -24.26
N HIS A 82 0.02 7.81 -25.56
CA HIS A 82 -1.05 7.61 -26.54
C HIS A 82 -1.41 6.13 -26.73
N ALA A 83 -0.43 5.22 -26.61
CA ALA A 83 -0.64 3.78 -26.66
C ALA A 83 -1.23 3.20 -25.36
N ALA A 84 -1.05 3.89 -24.24
CA ALA A 84 -1.57 3.48 -22.94
C ALA A 84 -3.10 3.63 -22.82
N ASP A 85 -3.67 2.97 -21.81
CA ASP A 85 -5.11 2.83 -21.66
C ASP A 85 -5.75 3.87 -20.72
N HIS A 86 -6.89 3.53 -20.11
CA HIS A 86 -7.62 4.38 -19.17
C HIS A 86 -6.82 4.74 -17.89
N SER A 87 -5.66 4.13 -17.63
CA SER A 87 -4.79 4.48 -16.51
C SER A 87 -3.71 5.51 -16.85
N ARG A 88 -3.55 5.87 -18.14
CA ARG A 88 -2.40 6.64 -18.65
C ARG A 88 -2.14 7.97 -17.95
N VAL A 89 -3.19 8.70 -17.58
CA VAL A 89 -3.03 10.01 -16.91
C VAL A 89 -2.48 9.84 -15.50
N ASN A 90 -2.90 8.81 -14.76
CA ASN A 90 -2.32 8.50 -13.46
C ASN A 90 -0.89 7.96 -13.58
N LEU A 91 -0.58 7.19 -14.63
CA LEU A 91 0.80 6.73 -14.89
C LEU A 91 1.73 7.91 -15.18
N ALA A 92 1.29 8.83 -16.04
CA ALA A 92 1.99 10.07 -16.34
C ALA A 92 2.17 10.93 -15.07
N PHE A 93 1.10 11.14 -14.31
CA PHE A 93 1.16 11.92 -13.08
C PHE A 93 2.08 11.29 -12.04
N ARG A 94 2.08 9.96 -11.92
CA ARG A 94 3.03 9.23 -11.06
C ARG A 94 4.47 9.46 -11.53
N ARG A 95 4.76 9.43 -12.83
CA ARG A 95 6.09 9.73 -13.41
C ARG A 95 6.58 11.12 -12.95
N TRP A 96 5.76 12.15 -13.10
CA TRP A 96 6.09 13.50 -12.65
C TRP A 96 6.28 13.57 -11.12
N GLN A 97 5.39 12.95 -10.34
CA GLN A 97 5.50 12.93 -8.87
C GLN A 97 6.76 12.22 -8.35
N LYS A 98 7.28 11.20 -9.05
CA LYS A 98 8.58 10.58 -8.73
C LYS A 98 9.72 11.60 -8.86
N ARG A 99 9.71 12.43 -9.91
CA ARG A 99 10.70 13.51 -10.11
C ARG A 99 10.57 14.59 -9.05
N VAL A 100 9.33 14.99 -8.72
CA VAL A 100 9.07 15.94 -7.61
C VAL A 100 9.60 15.39 -6.29
N PHE A 101 9.35 14.12 -5.98
CA PHE A 101 9.85 13.47 -4.77
C PHE A 101 11.39 13.45 -4.74
N ALA A 102 12.03 13.14 -5.86
CA ALA A 102 13.49 13.13 -5.96
C ALA A 102 14.09 14.52 -5.71
N GLU A 103 13.52 15.58 -6.29
CA GLU A 103 13.97 16.95 -6.07
C GLU A 103 13.79 17.37 -4.60
N GLN A 104 12.60 17.12 -4.03
CA GLN A 104 12.26 17.52 -2.66
C GLN A 104 13.08 16.81 -1.57
N ASN A 105 13.66 15.66 -1.89
CA ASN A 105 14.43 14.85 -0.94
C ASN A 105 15.90 14.68 -1.37
N ARG A 106 16.42 15.55 -2.25
CA ARG A 106 17.82 15.50 -2.73
C ARG A 106 18.85 15.55 -1.59
N ASP A 107 18.54 16.24 -0.49
CA ASP A 107 19.44 16.33 0.67
C ASP A 107 19.41 15.06 1.54
N ILE A 108 18.36 14.25 1.41
CA ILE A 108 18.13 13.06 2.24
C ILE A 108 18.58 11.80 1.51
N TYR A 109 18.35 11.72 0.21
CA TYR A 109 18.70 10.57 -0.61
C TYR A 109 19.74 10.98 -1.65
N PRO A 110 20.83 10.22 -1.83
CA PRO A 110 21.78 10.48 -2.91
C PRO A 110 21.05 10.58 -4.25
N ALA A 111 21.51 11.46 -5.14
CA ALA A 111 20.80 11.82 -6.38
C ALA A 111 20.33 10.61 -7.21
N ASN A 112 21.08 9.51 -7.21
CA ASN A 112 20.71 8.28 -7.91
C ASN A 112 19.75 7.41 -7.07
N GLY A 113 19.98 7.32 -5.77
CA GLY A 113 19.17 6.51 -4.85
C GLY A 113 17.73 6.99 -4.68
N ALA A 114 17.41 8.24 -5.04
CA ALA A 114 16.04 8.76 -5.05
C ALA A 114 15.17 8.09 -6.13
N LEU A 115 15.71 8.00 -7.36
CA LEU A 115 15.06 7.47 -8.55
C LEU A 115 15.19 5.95 -8.65
N ASP A 116 16.36 5.37 -8.36
CA ASP A 116 16.65 3.94 -8.52
C ASP A 116 15.62 3.03 -7.80
N ILE A 117 15.06 3.50 -6.69
CA ILE A 117 14.05 2.77 -5.91
C ILE A 117 12.68 2.74 -6.60
N LEU A 118 12.40 3.73 -7.45
CA LEU A 118 11.10 3.91 -8.07
C LEU A 118 11.02 3.22 -9.45
N GLU A 119 12.11 2.62 -9.93
CA GLU A 119 12.23 2.05 -11.28
C GLU A 119 11.89 0.55 -11.37
N SER A 120 11.88 -0.18 -10.26
CA SER A 120 11.63 -1.62 -10.21
C SER A 120 10.13 -1.98 -10.26
N GLY A 121 9.47 -1.66 -11.37
CA GLY A 121 8.17 -2.25 -11.69
C GLY A 121 8.31 -3.59 -12.44
N PRO A 122 7.26 -4.43 -12.44
CA PRO A 122 7.29 -5.81 -12.96
C PRO A 122 7.47 -5.95 -14.48
N ASN A 123 7.73 -4.86 -15.19
CA ASN A 123 8.01 -4.90 -16.61
C ASN A 123 9.21 -3.99 -16.94
N PRO A 124 10.44 -4.53 -16.93
CA PRO A 124 11.61 -3.76 -17.31
C PRO A 124 11.47 -3.19 -18.72
N ASP A 125 10.73 -3.82 -19.65
CA ASP A 125 10.61 -3.31 -21.02
C ASP A 125 9.59 -2.17 -21.17
N PHE A 126 8.55 -2.12 -20.32
CA PHE A 126 7.55 -1.03 -20.36
C PHE A 126 7.94 0.16 -19.46
N ILE A 127 8.73 -0.07 -18.41
CA ILE A 127 9.16 0.97 -17.46
C ILE A 127 10.60 1.42 -17.67
N ALA A 128 11.50 0.61 -18.24
CA ALA A 128 12.87 1.09 -18.53
C ALA A 128 12.88 2.21 -19.58
N GLY A 129 11.89 2.32 -20.46
CA GLY A 129 11.72 3.50 -21.33
C GLY A 129 11.24 4.75 -20.58
N ILE A 130 10.36 4.56 -19.58
CA ILE A 130 9.71 5.65 -18.84
C ILE A 130 10.62 6.22 -17.75
N THR A 131 11.46 5.40 -17.11
CA THR A 131 12.18 5.81 -15.91
C THR A 131 13.69 5.67 -15.92
N LYS A 132 14.36 4.86 -16.77
CA LYS A 132 15.83 4.77 -16.72
C LYS A 132 16.46 6.14 -16.97
N GLY A 133 16.83 6.82 -15.90
CA GLY A 133 17.67 8.01 -15.94
C GLY A 133 17.23 9.12 -16.89
N ALA A 134 15.93 9.23 -17.23
CA ALA A 134 15.43 10.36 -18.00
C ALA A 134 15.54 11.60 -17.10
N ALA A 135 16.70 12.25 -17.20
CA ALA A 135 17.06 13.44 -16.45
C ALA A 135 15.88 14.42 -16.46
N PRO A 136 15.63 15.15 -15.36
CA PRO A 136 14.60 16.17 -15.34
C PRO A 136 14.69 17.05 -16.59
N LEU A 137 13.58 17.13 -17.35
CA LEU A 137 13.48 18.04 -18.48
C LEU A 137 13.69 19.47 -17.97
N LYS A 138 14.70 20.18 -18.47
CA LYS A 138 15.17 21.45 -17.90
C LYS A 138 14.10 22.53 -17.92
N GLU A 139 13.18 22.44 -18.87
CA GLU A 139 12.08 23.34 -19.14
C GLU A 139 10.88 23.11 -18.21
N ILE A 140 10.89 22.02 -17.43
CA ILE A 140 9.75 21.60 -16.59
C ILE A 140 10.09 21.77 -15.12
N ASN A 141 9.19 22.42 -14.39
CA ASN A 141 9.28 22.55 -12.95
C ASN A 141 8.83 21.24 -12.26
N TYR A 142 9.76 20.56 -11.58
CA TYR A 142 9.50 19.37 -10.77
C TYR A 142 9.45 19.71 -9.28
N THR A 143 8.62 20.70 -8.93
CA THR A 143 8.31 21.02 -7.54
C THR A 143 6.80 20.96 -7.32
N TRP A 144 6.39 20.67 -6.08
CA TRP A 144 4.99 20.75 -5.69
C TRP A 144 4.87 21.35 -4.28
N PRO A 145 5.18 22.65 -4.12
CA PRO A 145 5.17 23.30 -2.80
C PRO A 145 3.81 23.16 -2.11
N GLY A 146 2.72 23.32 -2.86
CA GLY A 146 1.35 23.16 -2.36
C GLY A 146 1.08 21.81 -1.68
N LEU A 147 1.80 20.74 -2.03
CA LEU A 147 1.72 19.46 -1.34
C LEU A 147 2.71 19.36 -0.18
N TYR A 148 4.00 19.60 -0.41
CA TYR A 148 5.05 19.34 0.58
C TYR A 148 5.12 20.38 1.71
N GLU A 149 4.59 21.58 1.48
CA GLU A 149 4.43 22.62 2.50
C GLU A 149 3.11 22.49 3.26
N ASN A 150 2.16 21.69 2.76
CA ASN A 150 0.87 21.49 3.41
C ASN A 150 1.00 20.75 4.75
N SER A 151 0.40 21.32 5.79
CA SER A 151 0.47 20.78 7.16
C SER A 151 -0.25 19.43 7.27
N SER A 152 -1.40 19.25 6.62
CA SER A 152 -2.13 17.97 6.58
C SER A 152 -1.30 16.88 5.90
N PHE A 153 -0.57 17.21 4.83
CA PHE A 153 0.30 16.23 4.16
C PHE A 153 1.48 15.82 5.04
N ARG A 154 2.12 16.76 5.75
CA ARG A 154 3.17 16.43 6.72
C ARG A 154 2.64 15.54 7.85
N LYS A 155 1.43 15.79 8.33
CA LYS A 155 0.76 14.96 9.34
C LYS A 155 0.39 13.57 8.79
N LEU A 156 -0.05 13.47 7.53
CA LEU A 156 -0.26 12.19 6.84
C LEU A 156 1.02 11.34 6.83
N ARG A 157 2.18 11.94 6.52
CA ARG A 157 3.49 11.25 6.55
C ARG A 157 3.83 10.70 7.94
N GLN A 158 3.49 11.43 9.00
CA GLN A 158 3.69 10.99 10.38
C GLN A 158 2.79 9.80 10.72
N HIS A 159 1.51 9.86 10.34
CA HIS A 159 0.57 8.75 10.51
C HIS A 159 1.01 7.49 9.78
N ILE A 160 1.42 7.62 8.51
CA ILE A 160 1.92 6.48 7.74
C ILE A 160 3.14 5.85 8.41
N ASN A 161 4.10 6.64 8.89
CA ASN A 161 5.26 6.11 9.61
C ASN A 161 4.85 5.34 10.88
N THR A 162 3.96 5.90 11.70
CA THR A 162 3.48 5.26 12.93
C THR A 162 2.71 3.98 12.64
N LEU A 163 1.76 4.03 11.70
CA LEU A 163 0.92 2.91 11.32
C LEU A 163 1.72 1.79 10.64
N ALA A 164 2.75 2.13 9.85
CA ALA A 164 3.66 1.17 9.26
C ALA A 164 4.41 0.34 10.31
N LYS A 165 4.91 0.97 11.39
CA LYS A 165 5.55 0.23 12.50
C LYS A 165 4.58 -0.76 13.14
N LEU A 166 3.34 -0.34 13.37
CA LEU A 166 2.31 -1.20 13.96
C LEU A 166 1.94 -2.34 13.03
N TYR A 167 1.79 -2.06 11.73
CA TYR A 167 1.51 -3.07 10.72
C TYR A 167 2.62 -4.13 10.68
N LEU A 168 3.89 -3.71 10.55
CA LEU A 168 5.00 -4.65 10.44
C LEU A 168 5.20 -5.47 11.72
N LYS A 169 5.02 -4.86 12.89
CA LYS A 169 5.03 -5.60 14.17
C LYS A 169 3.94 -6.68 14.21
N ARG A 170 2.73 -6.37 13.72
CA ARG A 170 1.62 -7.34 13.63
C ARG A 170 1.90 -8.43 12.60
N SER A 171 2.62 -8.11 11.53
CA SER A 171 3.06 -9.06 10.51
C SER A 171 4.30 -9.88 10.91
N GLY A 172 4.76 -9.80 12.17
CA GLY A 172 5.83 -10.66 12.70
C GLY A 172 7.23 -10.06 12.66
N HIS A 173 7.41 -8.79 12.26
CA HIS A 173 8.72 -8.15 12.35
C HIS A 173 9.09 -7.82 13.81
N PRO A 174 10.26 -8.26 14.30
CA PRO A 174 10.77 -7.89 15.62
C PRO A 174 10.96 -6.38 15.71
N THR A 175 10.58 -5.79 16.83
CA THR A 175 10.74 -4.34 17.05
C THR A 175 12.21 -3.90 16.97
N SER A 176 13.15 -4.79 17.30
CA SER A 176 14.60 -4.55 17.17
C SER A 176 15.11 -4.48 15.74
N GLU A 177 14.38 -5.05 14.77
CA GLU A 177 14.74 -5.05 13.35
C GLU A 177 14.08 -3.90 12.57
N LEU A 178 13.08 -3.23 13.15
CA LEU A 178 12.39 -2.13 12.49
C LEU A 178 13.26 -0.86 12.51
N PRO A 179 13.43 -0.16 11.36
CA PRO A 179 14.20 1.06 11.33
C PRO A 179 13.52 2.16 12.16
N LYS A 180 14.33 3.11 12.66
CA LYS A 180 13.82 4.26 13.39
C LYS A 180 12.94 5.13 12.50
N THR A 181 13.34 5.28 11.24
CA THR A 181 12.66 6.06 10.21
C THR A 181 12.53 5.22 8.95
N PHE A 182 11.33 5.17 8.38
CA PHE A 182 11.14 4.55 7.07
C PHE A 182 11.41 5.55 5.96
N ARG A 183 11.85 5.03 4.83
CA ARG A 183 11.78 5.76 3.58
C ARG A 183 10.40 5.55 2.98
N VAL A 184 9.59 6.60 2.93
CA VAL A 184 8.20 6.53 2.45
C VAL A 184 8.05 7.37 1.20
N PHE A 185 7.64 6.74 0.09
CA PHE A 185 7.22 7.45 -1.11
C PHE A 185 5.69 7.49 -1.13
N ILE A 186 5.12 8.70 -1.18
CA ILE A 186 3.68 8.93 -1.26
C ILE A 186 3.39 9.65 -2.58
N TRP A 187 2.39 9.17 -3.32
CA TRP A 187 1.88 9.82 -4.53
C TRP A 187 0.36 9.84 -4.53
N VAL A 188 -0.18 10.70 -5.38
CA VAL A 188 -1.61 10.90 -5.59
C VAL A 188 -2.04 10.18 -6.86
N GLU A 189 -3.18 9.51 -6.78
CA GLU A 189 -3.94 8.99 -7.92
C GLU A 189 -5.34 9.59 -7.89
N VAL A 190 -5.81 9.99 -9.08
CA VAL A 190 -7.11 10.64 -9.29
C VAL A 190 -7.92 9.80 -10.27
N PHE A 191 -9.09 9.33 -9.84
CA PHE A 191 -9.97 8.50 -10.66
C PHE A 191 -11.24 9.29 -11.01
N ARG A 192 -11.28 9.86 -12.21
CA ARG A 192 -12.50 10.42 -12.81
C ARG A 192 -13.43 9.28 -13.24
N LYS A 193 -14.65 9.61 -13.66
CA LYS A 193 -15.64 8.60 -14.10
C LYS A 193 -15.05 7.74 -15.24
N GLY A 194 -15.05 6.43 -15.06
CA GLY A 194 -14.50 5.47 -16.02
C GLY A 194 -13.01 5.14 -15.82
N ASP A 195 -12.26 5.96 -15.07
CA ASP A 195 -10.86 5.67 -14.76
C ASP A 195 -10.76 4.45 -13.84
N SER A 196 -9.69 3.68 -14.02
CA SER A 196 -9.45 2.43 -13.29
C SER A 196 -7.95 2.17 -13.16
N LEU A 197 -7.58 1.14 -12.39
CA LEU A 197 -6.19 0.70 -12.24
C LEU A 197 -6.10 -0.77 -12.64
N ARG A 198 -5.19 -1.10 -13.57
CA ARG A 198 -4.87 -2.47 -13.93
C ARG A 198 -4.25 -3.25 -12.77
N PRO A 199 -4.36 -4.59 -12.77
CA PRO A 199 -3.59 -5.42 -11.86
C PRO A 199 -2.10 -5.08 -11.89
N LEU A 200 -1.56 -4.84 -10.70
CA LEU A 200 -0.13 -4.61 -10.48
C LEU A 200 0.28 -5.07 -9.08
N ALA A 201 1.56 -5.38 -8.94
CA ALA A 201 2.24 -5.63 -7.67
C ALA A 201 3.55 -4.83 -7.62
N HIS A 202 4.05 -4.59 -6.41
CA HIS A 202 5.34 -3.94 -6.19
C HIS A 202 6.30 -4.92 -5.52
N THR A 203 7.29 -5.38 -6.27
CA THR A 203 8.32 -6.33 -5.80
C THR A 203 9.70 -5.67 -5.69
N ASP A 204 9.70 -4.36 -5.43
CA ASP A 204 10.87 -3.48 -5.36
C ASP A 204 11.39 -3.31 -3.93
N GLY A 205 11.30 -4.35 -3.10
CA GLY A 205 11.85 -4.33 -1.74
C GLY A 205 11.14 -3.40 -0.75
N GLY A 206 9.95 -2.90 -1.08
CA GLY A 206 9.07 -2.25 -0.11
C GLY A 206 8.53 -3.26 0.91
N PHE A 207 8.46 -2.88 2.18
CA PHE A 207 7.84 -3.71 3.24
C PHE A 207 6.33 -3.81 3.09
N LEU A 208 5.68 -2.70 2.74
CA LEU A 208 4.23 -2.62 2.60
C LEU A 208 3.85 -1.49 1.67
N MET A 209 2.62 -1.58 1.18
CA MET A 209 1.93 -0.52 0.50
C MET A 209 0.68 -0.10 1.26
N GLY A 210 0.17 1.08 0.92
CA GLY A 210 -1.14 1.47 1.37
C GLY A 210 -1.78 2.55 0.53
N ARG A 211 -3.06 2.78 0.79
CA ARG A 211 -3.91 3.75 0.12
C ARG A 211 -4.76 4.46 1.14
N TYR A 212 -4.70 5.78 1.17
CA TYR A 212 -5.60 6.63 1.92
C TYR A 212 -6.57 7.31 0.97
N TRP A 213 -7.87 7.24 1.27
CA TRP A 213 -8.96 7.72 0.41
C TRP A 213 -9.61 8.99 0.98
N PRO A 214 -8.98 10.18 0.85
CA PRO A 214 -9.54 11.43 1.38
C PRO A 214 -10.88 11.82 0.73
N GLN A 215 -11.13 11.39 -0.51
CA GLN A 215 -12.37 11.65 -1.22
C GLN A 215 -12.82 10.41 -2.01
N LEU A 216 -13.99 9.87 -1.66
CA LEU A 216 -14.53 8.68 -2.32
C LEU A 216 -16.05 8.58 -2.14
N LYS A 217 -16.81 8.60 -3.24
CA LYS A 217 -18.24 8.28 -3.14
C LYS A 217 -18.41 6.78 -2.85
N LYS A 218 -19.27 6.44 -1.88
CA LYS A 218 -19.64 5.04 -1.57
C LYS A 218 -20.00 4.28 -2.85
N ASN A 219 -19.43 3.07 -3.00
CA ASN A 219 -19.59 2.19 -4.16
C ASN A 219 -19.17 2.83 -5.51
N ALA A 220 -18.25 3.81 -5.49
CA ALA A 220 -17.69 4.37 -6.72
C ALA A 220 -16.75 3.41 -7.43
N LEU A 221 -15.86 2.79 -6.67
CA LEU A 221 -14.87 1.82 -7.13
C LEU A 221 -14.75 0.70 -6.11
N LYS A 222 -14.19 -0.42 -6.53
CA LYS A 222 -13.85 -1.56 -5.69
C LYS A 222 -12.34 -1.71 -5.70
N PHE A 223 -11.75 -1.91 -4.52
CA PHE A 223 -10.34 -2.22 -4.39
C PHE A 223 -10.20 -3.73 -4.28
N ASN A 224 -9.47 -4.36 -5.19
CA ASN A 224 -9.44 -5.81 -5.32
C ASN A 224 -8.03 -6.34 -5.20
N PHE A 225 -7.90 -7.53 -4.62
CA PHE A 225 -6.67 -8.29 -4.52
C PHE A 225 -6.81 -9.61 -5.26
N GLU A 226 -5.80 -9.96 -6.05
CA GLU A 226 -5.73 -11.27 -6.71
C GLU A 226 -5.11 -12.30 -5.78
N ASP A 227 -5.51 -13.55 -5.94
CA ASP A 227 -4.94 -14.67 -5.19
C ASP A 227 -3.47 -14.87 -5.59
N PRO A 228 -2.50 -14.69 -4.67
CA PRO A 228 -1.08 -14.77 -4.99
C PRO A 228 -0.64 -16.20 -5.33
N ARG A 229 -1.48 -17.21 -5.07
CA ARG A 229 -1.20 -18.62 -5.39
C ARG A 229 -1.40 -18.97 -6.86
N GLY A 230 -1.81 -18.00 -7.68
CA GLY A 230 -1.97 -18.14 -9.12
C GLY A 230 -3.42 -18.33 -9.57
N ILE A 231 -3.61 -18.47 -10.89
CA ILE A 231 -4.93 -18.44 -11.55
C ILE A 231 -5.65 -19.80 -11.59
N ASN A 232 -4.92 -20.90 -11.32
CA ASN A 232 -5.45 -22.25 -11.50
C ASN A 232 -6.31 -22.69 -10.30
N PRO A 233 -7.43 -23.39 -10.52
CA PRO A 233 -8.25 -23.94 -9.44
C PRO A 233 -7.42 -24.81 -8.46
N PRO A 234 -7.66 -24.73 -7.13
CA PRO A 234 -8.74 -24.00 -6.45
C PRO A 234 -8.45 -22.50 -6.17
N PHE A 235 -7.37 -21.96 -6.71
CA PHE A 235 -6.93 -20.57 -6.57
C PHE A 235 -7.58 -19.65 -7.61
N GLY A 236 -6.99 -18.48 -7.87
CA GLY A 236 -7.45 -17.54 -8.88
C GLY A 236 -8.66 -16.69 -8.47
N LYS A 237 -8.97 -16.65 -7.17
CA LYS A 237 -10.07 -15.84 -6.66
C LYS A 237 -9.64 -14.38 -6.48
N THR A 238 -10.59 -13.48 -6.67
CA THR A 238 -10.41 -12.06 -6.33
C THR A 238 -11.05 -11.77 -4.99
N HIS A 239 -10.32 -11.12 -4.08
CA HIS A 239 -10.86 -10.59 -2.84
C HIS A 239 -11.19 -9.11 -3.01
N THR A 240 -12.47 -8.75 -2.89
CA THR A 240 -12.93 -7.36 -2.94
C THR A 240 -12.92 -6.73 -1.55
N HIS A 241 -12.15 -5.65 -1.41
CA HIS A 241 -12.12 -4.79 -0.24
C HIS A 241 -13.00 -3.54 -0.45
N ASN A 242 -13.92 -3.30 0.49
CA ASN A 242 -14.77 -2.12 0.46
C ASN A 242 -14.03 -0.92 1.09
N VAL A 243 -13.59 -0.02 0.21
CA VAL A 243 -12.95 1.25 0.59
C VAL A 243 -14.00 2.33 0.89
N GLU A 244 -13.69 3.19 1.85
CA GLU A 244 -14.57 4.27 2.33
C GLU A 244 -13.82 5.60 2.36
N GLU A 245 -14.55 6.71 2.20
CA GLU A 245 -14.00 8.05 2.36
C GLU A 245 -13.40 8.21 3.77
N GLY A 246 -12.19 8.75 3.83
CA GLY A 246 -11.41 8.91 5.05
C GLY A 246 -10.68 7.65 5.55
N SER A 247 -10.81 6.50 4.88
CA SER A 247 -10.14 5.27 5.30
C SER A 247 -8.73 5.12 4.72
N LEU A 248 -7.81 4.56 5.51
CA LEU A 248 -6.46 4.17 5.11
C LEU A 248 -6.35 2.65 5.14
N THR A 249 -5.96 2.04 4.02
CA THR A 249 -5.73 0.60 3.88
C THR A 249 -4.23 0.34 3.73
N MET A 250 -3.69 -0.66 4.43
CA MET A 250 -2.30 -1.14 4.29
C MET A 250 -2.31 -2.64 3.97
N PHE A 251 -1.36 -3.07 3.14
CA PHE A 251 -1.25 -4.44 2.65
C PHE A 251 0.21 -4.72 2.21
N PRO A 252 0.61 -5.99 2.02
CA PRO A 252 1.95 -6.33 1.54
C PRO A 252 2.25 -5.73 0.16
N SER A 253 3.46 -5.25 -0.07
CA SER A 253 3.85 -4.60 -1.34
C SER A 253 3.71 -5.54 -2.55
N TRP A 254 4.06 -6.81 -2.37
CA TRP A 254 4.00 -7.87 -3.38
C TRP A 254 2.56 -8.34 -3.68
N ALA A 255 1.55 -7.91 -2.92
CA ALA A 255 0.18 -8.32 -3.17
C ALA A 255 -0.39 -7.67 -4.45
N SER A 256 -0.71 -8.51 -5.45
CA SER A 256 -1.34 -8.05 -6.69
C SER A 256 -2.70 -7.43 -6.40
N HIS A 257 -2.91 -6.21 -6.87
CA HIS A 257 -4.11 -5.45 -6.63
C HIS A 257 -4.54 -4.62 -7.84
N PHE A 258 -5.83 -4.31 -7.90
CA PHE A 258 -6.41 -3.48 -8.96
C PHE A 258 -7.63 -2.70 -8.47
N ILE A 259 -8.04 -1.69 -9.24
CA ILE A 259 -9.20 -0.85 -8.93
C ILE A 259 -10.17 -0.91 -10.10
N THR A 260 -11.43 -1.27 -9.85
CA THR A 260 -12.47 -1.23 -10.89
C THR A 260 -12.75 0.19 -11.35
N PRO A 261 -13.31 0.39 -12.56
CA PRO A 261 -13.69 1.72 -13.03
C PRO A 261 -14.53 2.50 -12.03
N ASN A 262 -14.24 3.80 -11.87
CA ASN A 262 -15.08 4.69 -11.07
C ASN A 262 -16.44 4.88 -11.76
N MET A 263 -17.49 4.32 -11.17
CA MET A 263 -18.85 4.33 -11.72
C MET A 263 -19.66 5.58 -11.33
N LYS A 264 -19.08 6.52 -10.57
CA LYS A 264 -19.75 7.73 -10.09
C LYS A 264 -19.16 8.98 -10.76
N SER A 265 -19.94 10.06 -10.78
CA SER A 265 -19.51 11.34 -11.31
C SER A 265 -18.51 12.06 -10.40
N ARG A 266 -18.52 11.78 -9.09
CA ARG A 266 -17.55 12.36 -8.15
C ARG A 266 -16.19 11.70 -8.38
N THR A 267 -15.18 12.51 -8.67
CA THR A 267 -13.78 12.09 -8.75
C THR A 267 -13.33 11.49 -7.43
N ALA A 268 -12.73 10.30 -7.47
CA ALA A 268 -12.09 9.71 -6.30
C ALA A 268 -10.62 10.11 -6.24
N VAL A 269 -10.11 10.36 -5.04
CA VAL A 269 -8.73 10.74 -4.79
C VAL A 269 -8.11 9.72 -3.83
N SER A 270 -6.92 9.26 -4.14
CA SER A 270 -6.15 8.31 -3.34
C SER A 270 -4.73 8.82 -3.14
N TYR A 271 -4.28 8.89 -1.89
CA TYR A 271 -2.86 8.96 -1.55
C TYR A 271 -2.34 7.54 -1.42
N VAL A 272 -1.60 7.08 -2.42
CA VAL A 272 -0.92 5.79 -2.41
C VAL A 272 0.46 5.98 -1.81
N PHE A 273 0.92 4.99 -1.06
CA PHE A 273 2.26 5.02 -0.50
C PHE A 273 2.90 3.64 -0.49
N ILE A 274 4.22 3.64 -0.53
CA ILE A 274 5.06 2.47 -0.31
C ILE A 274 6.09 2.81 0.77
N VAL A 275 6.33 1.85 1.66
CA VAL A 275 7.22 1.99 2.80
C VAL A 275 8.41 1.07 2.58
N TYR A 276 9.59 1.65 2.44
CA TYR A 276 10.85 0.93 2.29
C TYR A 276 11.63 0.89 3.62
N PRO A 277 12.56 -0.05 3.77
CA PRO A 277 13.67 0.06 4.71
C PRO A 277 14.38 1.41 4.62
N GLU A 278 15.14 1.74 5.66
CA GLU A 278 15.95 2.97 5.71
C GLU A 278 16.96 3.03 4.54
N GLY A 279 17.57 1.89 4.20
CA GLY A 279 18.49 1.75 3.06
C GLY A 279 17.80 1.75 1.68
N GLY A 280 16.47 1.77 1.62
CA GLY A 280 15.73 1.73 0.37
C GLY A 280 15.39 0.33 -0.14
N ASN A 281 15.42 0.14 -1.46
CA ASN A 281 15.16 -1.14 -2.13
C ASN A 281 16.36 -2.10 -1.93
N VAL A 282 16.47 -2.66 -0.74
CA VAL A 282 17.53 -3.61 -0.36
C VAL A 282 16.97 -4.99 -0.02
N LEU A 283 15.65 -5.16 -0.09
CA LEU A 283 14.98 -6.41 0.23
C LEU A 283 14.52 -7.08 -1.05
N ASP A 284 14.76 -8.38 -1.17
CA ASP A 284 14.00 -9.19 -2.11
C ASP A 284 12.59 -9.39 -1.54
N PHE A 285 11.57 -9.40 -2.41
CA PHE A 285 10.20 -9.64 -1.98
C PHE A 285 10.04 -11.07 -1.40
N GLU A 286 10.89 -12.01 -1.81
CA GLU A 286 10.93 -13.37 -1.28
C GLU A 286 11.32 -13.42 0.22
N ASP A 287 12.09 -12.43 0.67
CA ASP A 287 12.53 -12.28 2.06
C ASP A 287 11.51 -11.52 2.93
N ASP A 288 10.43 -11.01 2.34
CA ASP A 288 9.43 -10.22 3.05
C ASP A 288 8.59 -11.10 3.99
N ARG A 289 8.76 -10.88 5.30
CA ARG A 289 8.01 -11.60 6.34
C ARG A 289 6.51 -11.31 6.30
N THR A 290 6.06 -10.26 5.62
CA THR A 290 4.62 -10.02 5.45
C THR A 290 3.92 -11.09 4.60
N GLY A 291 4.68 -11.87 3.79
CA GLY A 291 4.19 -13.07 3.11
C GLY A 291 4.14 -14.32 3.99
N ASN A 292 4.93 -14.33 5.07
CA ASN A 292 5.10 -15.48 5.96
C ASN A 292 4.42 -15.23 7.30
N ILE A 293 3.11 -14.93 7.28
CA ILE A 293 2.35 -14.82 8.53
C ILE A 293 2.19 -16.21 9.13
N GLN A 294 3.18 -16.55 9.94
CA GLN A 294 3.12 -17.73 10.77
C GLN A 294 2.22 -17.44 11.96
N VAL A 295 0.95 -17.84 11.87
CA VAL A 295 0.06 -17.83 13.05
C VAL A 295 0.39 -19.04 13.90
N SER A 296 1.45 -18.97 14.70
CA SER A 296 1.78 -20.04 15.64
C SER A 296 0.80 -20.05 16.82
N GLU A 297 -0.37 -20.67 16.63
CA GLU A 297 -1.30 -20.92 17.72
C GLU A 297 -0.95 -22.24 18.42
N THR A 298 -0.57 -22.18 19.69
CA THR A 298 -0.34 -23.40 20.49
C THR A 298 -1.70 -24.01 20.87
N LEU A 299 -2.16 -24.95 20.06
CA LEU A 299 -3.37 -25.72 20.37
C LEU A 299 -3.08 -26.71 21.51
N LYS A 300 -3.65 -26.46 22.69
CA LYS A 300 -3.64 -27.41 23.81
C LYS A 300 -4.69 -28.49 23.56
N LEU A 301 -4.31 -29.56 22.88
CA LEU A 301 -5.20 -30.71 22.68
C LEU A 301 -5.36 -31.49 23.99
N LYS A 302 -6.60 -31.67 24.46
CA LYS A 302 -6.92 -32.64 25.52
C LYS A 302 -6.88 -34.04 24.91
N LYS A 303 -5.74 -34.73 25.04
CA LYS A 303 -5.68 -36.16 24.73
C LYS A 303 -6.29 -36.93 25.91
N ILE A 304 -7.38 -37.68 25.67
CA ILE A 304 -7.86 -38.67 26.62
C ILE A 304 -6.92 -39.87 26.49
N CYS A 305 -5.93 -39.97 27.37
CA CYS A 305 -5.11 -41.17 27.46
C CYS A 305 -5.97 -42.24 28.14
N GLN A 306 -6.45 -43.23 27.37
CA GLN A 306 -7.00 -44.45 27.95
C GLN A 306 -5.84 -45.16 28.66
N MET A 307 -5.98 -45.38 29.96
CA MET A 307 -5.09 -46.27 30.71
C MET A 307 -5.35 -47.69 30.20
N ILE A 308 -4.34 -48.31 29.58
CA ILE A 308 -4.28 -49.75 29.34
C ILE A 308 -3.72 -50.40 30.60
#